data_AF-A0A183HA84-F1
#
_entry.id   AF-A0A183HA84-F1
#
_cell.length_a   1.000
_cell.length_b   1.000
_cell.length_c   1.000
_cell.angle_alpha   90.00
_cell.angle_beta   90.00
_cell.angle_gamma   90.00
#
_symmetry.space_group_name_H-M   'P 1'
#
loop_
_entity.id
_entity.type
_entity.pdbx_description
1 polymer ?
#
loop_
_entity_poly.entity_id
_entity_poly.type
_entity_poly.pdbx_seq_one_letter_code
_entity_poly.pdbx_strand_id
1 'polypeptide(L)'
;MNSKGWGRALRATVSNWYLNQNPENLIMQVTKYRNFEGYNHRDLFRLCHIHPNLGLPSNHNYWKYYTEYDAIFKFVVEDNMKLRKRKETLTESKIKRSKLDDEKAKIEQQTIEMEKEIEGMAELTLTRKNEATLIEKMKTKTNEATLIEEMKSKEAPNVETSKVLQFLKNFQQLQALTVNDAEKAAELINKHDFVYEHIPKILLNSKDIWKSLLVRMPLKMVMENLGKMTIVDLLGSKEHHCMYNQIIVDKLMDEKILKEMHIQPIDILLTYATYSIGIGYDERREIKWNPSKDIVNALEKAFYSSIQYIVPTNKRYCLFFNISDRMDFPISNSILSCSEVAAAFAMTFIRTESRVVTMTVSDCLIRFKLNCGMNLNNILRSMRQIILTKPNCDLPMSWAAEERLPFDVFIVFTDIEIPYDGG
;
A
#
# COMPACT_ATOMS: atom_id res chain seq x y z
N MET A 1 -0.83 -19.79 -18.94
CA MET A 1 -0.42 -18.87 -20.03
C MET A 1 1.07 -18.63 -19.93
N ASN A 2 1.88 -19.34 -20.73
CA ASN A 2 3.35 -19.16 -20.77
C ASN A 2 3.71 -17.96 -21.68
N SER A 3 3.38 -16.74 -21.26
CA SER A 3 3.97 -15.57 -21.91
C SER A 3 5.46 -15.55 -21.54
N LYS A 4 6.34 -15.58 -22.54
CA LYS A 4 7.79 -15.45 -22.34
C LYS A 4 8.04 -14.09 -21.69
N GLY A 5 8.20 -14.08 -20.36
CA GLY A 5 8.35 -12.87 -19.57
C GLY A 5 9.48 -12.01 -20.14
N TRP A 6 9.22 -10.71 -20.32
CA TRP A 6 10.18 -9.72 -20.81
C TRP A 6 10.58 -9.80 -22.28
N GLY A 7 9.61 -9.73 -23.21
CA GLY A 7 9.87 -9.43 -24.62
C GLY A 7 10.41 -8.00 -24.88
N ARG A 8 10.87 -7.72 -26.11
CA ARG A 8 11.45 -6.40 -26.49
C ARG A 8 10.51 -5.24 -26.20
N ALA A 9 9.21 -5.41 -26.47
CA ALA A 9 8.19 -4.41 -26.21
C ALA A 9 8.11 -4.07 -24.71
N LEU A 10 8.00 -5.07 -23.83
CA LEU A 10 7.91 -4.84 -22.38
C LEU A 10 9.16 -4.15 -21.84
N ARG A 11 10.36 -4.57 -22.27
CA ARG A 11 11.62 -3.92 -21.88
C ARG A 11 11.66 -2.46 -22.31
N ALA A 12 11.29 -2.16 -23.56
CA ALA A 12 11.25 -0.80 -24.08
C ALA A 12 10.22 0.06 -23.34
N THR A 13 9.01 -0.46 -23.10
CA THR A 13 7.96 0.25 -22.36
C THR A 13 8.41 0.60 -20.94
N VAL A 14 8.98 -0.35 -20.21
CA VAL A 14 9.47 -0.12 -18.84
C VAL A 14 10.65 0.85 -18.84
N SER A 15 11.62 0.71 -19.75
CA SER A 15 12.74 1.65 -19.87
C SER A 15 12.28 3.07 -20.17
N ASN A 16 11.34 3.23 -21.11
CA ASN A 16 10.77 4.52 -21.47
C ASN A 16 9.99 5.15 -20.32
N TRP A 17 9.32 4.35 -19.49
CA TRP A 17 8.62 4.86 -18.33
C TRP A 17 9.57 5.64 -17.40
N TYR A 18 10.77 5.11 -17.12
CA TYR A 18 11.78 5.78 -16.29
C TYR A 18 12.41 6.99 -16.97
N LEU A 19 12.81 6.85 -18.24
CA LEU A 19 13.52 7.92 -18.96
C LEU A 19 12.62 9.12 -19.29
N ASN A 20 11.30 8.93 -19.40
CA ASN A 20 10.35 10.01 -19.67
C ASN A 20 9.88 10.77 -18.41
N GLN A 21 10.23 10.33 -17.20
CA GLN A 21 9.85 11.04 -15.97
C GLN A 21 10.69 12.29 -15.79
N ASN A 22 10.10 13.39 -15.29
CA ASN A 22 10.89 14.49 -14.74
C ASN A 22 11.76 13.95 -13.57
N PRO A 23 13.08 14.26 -13.50
CA PRO A 23 13.95 13.86 -12.40
C PRO A 23 13.38 14.10 -11.00
N GLU A 24 12.68 15.22 -10.75
CA GLU A 24 12.04 15.52 -9.46
C GLU A 24 10.92 14.52 -9.11
N ASN A 25 10.12 14.13 -10.10
CA ASN A 25 9.09 13.12 -9.90
C ASN A 25 9.71 11.73 -9.78
N LEU A 26 10.73 11.44 -10.60
CA LEU A 26 11.39 10.15 -10.60
C LEU A 26 12.05 9.86 -9.26
N ILE A 27 12.75 10.84 -8.67
CA ILE A 27 13.37 10.64 -7.36
C ILE A 27 12.33 10.32 -6.29
N MET A 28 11.22 11.06 -6.27
CA MET A 28 10.11 10.84 -5.34
C MET A 28 9.54 9.42 -5.49
N GLN A 29 9.32 8.94 -6.72
CA GLN A 29 8.81 7.59 -6.97
C GLN A 29 9.77 6.52 -6.42
N VAL A 30 11.07 6.63 -6.72
CA VAL A 30 12.05 5.59 -6.32
C VAL A 30 12.38 5.59 -4.83
N THR A 31 12.28 6.73 -4.15
CA THR A 31 12.52 6.82 -2.70
C THR A 31 11.27 6.48 -1.89
N LYS A 32 10.08 6.84 -2.37
CA LYS A 32 8.80 6.55 -1.71
C LYS A 32 8.39 5.09 -1.88
N TYR A 33 8.45 4.57 -3.10
CA TYR A 33 8.00 3.21 -3.46
C TYR A 33 9.17 2.27 -3.74
N ARG A 34 10.10 2.13 -2.78
CA ARG A 34 11.32 1.31 -2.95
C ARG A 34 11.06 -0.15 -3.33
N ASN A 35 9.93 -0.69 -2.89
CA ASN A 35 9.41 -2.00 -3.28
C ASN A 35 7.89 -1.92 -3.44
N PHE A 36 7.35 -2.76 -4.32
CA PHE A 36 5.92 -2.94 -4.48
C PHE A 36 5.64 -4.36 -5.00
N GLU A 37 4.72 -5.08 -4.35
CA GLU A 37 4.34 -6.46 -4.76
C GLU A 37 5.55 -7.39 -5.00
N GLY A 38 6.59 -7.27 -4.18
CA GLY A 38 7.81 -8.08 -4.27
C GLY A 38 8.83 -7.66 -5.33
N TYR A 39 8.53 -6.63 -6.14
CA TYR A 39 9.47 -6.05 -7.09
C TYR A 39 10.13 -4.80 -6.54
N ASN A 40 11.44 -4.67 -6.77
CA ASN A 40 12.18 -3.44 -6.48
C ASN A 40 12.56 -2.75 -7.80
N HIS A 41 12.79 -1.43 -7.78
CA HIS A 41 13.24 -0.70 -8.96
C HIS A 41 14.52 -1.30 -9.59
N ARG A 42 15.42 -1.86 -8.78
CA ARG A 42 16.62 -2.55 -9.28
C ARG A 42 16.30 -3.80 -10.09
N ASP A 43 15.26 -4.54 -9.72
CA ASP A 43 14.86 -5.72 -10.47
C ASP A 43 14.32 -5.31 -11.83
N LEU A 44 13.50 -4.25 -11.87
CA LEU A 44 13.03 -3.66 -13.11
C LEU A 44 14.19 -3.18 -13.99
N PHE A 45 15.18 -2.48 -13.42
CA PHE A 45 16.38 -2.03 -14.16
C PHE A 45 17.15 -3.18 -14.80
N ARG A 46 17.28 -4.31 -14.09
CA ARG A 46 17.94 -5.51 -14.60
C ARG A 46 17.14 -6.17 -15.72
N LEU A 47 15.83 -6.25 -15.57
CA LEU A 47 14.93 -6.93 -16.50
C LEU A 47 14.70 -6.12 -17.78
N CYS A 48 14.59 -4.80 -17.69
CA CYS A 48 14.45 -3.93 -18.85
C CYS A 48 15.79 -3.57 -19.50
N HIS A 49 16.91 -3.83 -18.84
CA HIS A 49 18.24 -3.36 -19.23
C HIS A 49 18.24 -1.85 -19.45
N ILE A 50 17.86 -1.07 -18.43
CA ILE A 50 17.82 0.39 -18.54
C ILE A 50 19.23 0.93 -18.80
N HIS A 51 19.36 1.68 -19.88
CA HIS A 51 20.54 2.48 -20.19
C HIS A 51 20.11 3.57 -21.18
N PRO A 52 20.71 4.76 -21.11
CA PRO A 52 20.61 5.70 -22.21
C PRO A 52 21.24 5.04 -23.43
N ASN A 53 20.56 5.09 -24.57
CA ASN A 53 21.09 4.59 -25.83
C ASN A 53 20.92 5.65 -26.92
N LEU A 54 21.60 5.45 -28.04
CA LEU A 54 21.56 6.36 -29.19
C LEU A 54 20.18 6.45 -29.86
N GLY A 55 19.21 5.62 -29.45
CA GLY A 55 17.82 5.71 -29.89
C GLY A 55 17.02 6.82 -29.19
N LEU A 56 17.57 7.45 -28.15
CA LEU A 56 16.96 8.61 -27.51
C LEU A 56 17.09 9.85 -28.42
N PRO A 57 15.99 10.59 -28.66
CA PRO A 57 16.06 11.86 -29.41
C PRO A 57 17.07 12.83 -28.81
N SER A 58 17.76 13.61 -29.64
CA SER A 58 18.76 14.59 -29.15
C SER A 58 18.17 15.66 -28.23
N ASN A 59 16.87 15.94 -28.34
CA ASN A 59 16.14 16.87 -27.47
C ASN A 59 15.55 16.23 -26.20
N HIS A 60 15.85 14.95 -25.95
CA HIS A 60 15.30 14.23 -24.81
C HIS A 60 15.82 14.77 -23.48
N ASN A 61 14.95 14.85 -22.47
CA ASN A 61 15.26 15.43 -21.15
C ASN A 61 16.46 14.78 -20.46
N TYR A 62 16.69 13.48 -20.69
CA TYR A 62 17.87 12.77 -20.20
C TYR A 62 19.16 13.53 -20.48
N TRP A 63 19.39 14.01 -21.71
CA TRP A 63 20.65 14.66 -22.10
C TRP A 63 20.90 15.97 -21.35
N LYS A 64 19.82 16.70 -21.03
CA LYS A 64 19.87 17.95 -20.28
C LYS A 64 20.09 17.72 -18.78
N TYR A 65 19.48 16.68 -18.21
CA TYR A 65 19.48 16.39 -16.77
C TYR A 65 20.24 15.10 -16.42
N TYR A 66 21.22 14.70 -17.25
CA TYR A 66 21.83 13.36 -17.15
C TYR A 66 22.48 13.11 -15.79
N THR A 67 23.04 14.14 -15.16
CA THR A 67 23.64 14.07 -13.82
C THR A 67 22.63 13.64 -12.76
N GLU A 68 21.39 14.10 -12.86
CA GLU A 68 20.30 13.75 -11.96
C GLU A 68 19.81 12.31 -12.22
N TYR A 69 19.56 11.95 -13.48
CA TYR A 69 19.18 10.58 -13.84
C TYR A 69 20.24 9.56 -13.44
N ASP A 70 21.51 9.81 -13.75
CA ASP A 70 22.61 8.89 -13.44
C ASP A 70 22.78 8.74 -11.92
N ALA A 71 22.61 9.83 -11.15
CA ALA A 71 22.63 9.78 -9.69
C ALA A 71 21.45 8.97 -9.12
N ILE A 72 20.23 9.15 -9.66
CA ILE A 72 19.06 8.36 -9.29
C ILE A 72 19.30 6.88 -9.61
N PHE A 73 19.79 6.58 -10.80
CA PHE A 73 20.01 5.20 -11.24
C PHE A 73 21.07 4.52 -10.37
N LYS A 74 22.17 5.21 -10.08
CA LYS A 74 23.20 4.76 -9.17
C LYS A 74 22.63 4.49 -7.78
N PHE A 75 21.84 5.42 -7.23
CA PHE A 75 21.16 5.25 -5.95
C PHE A 75 20.30 3.99 -5.92
N VAL A 76 19.44 3.75 -6.92
CA VAL A 76 18.58 2.56 -6.99
C VAL A 76 19.38 1.26 -6.97
N VAL A 77 20.53 1.23 -7.66
CA VAL A 77 21.41 0.06 -7.70
C VAL A 77 22.11 -0.17 -6.36
N GLU A 78 22.64 0.88 -5.73
CA GLU A 78 23.38 0.82 -4.47
C GLU A 78 22.49 0.56 -3.25
N ASP A 79 21.35 1.22 -3.17
CA ASP A 79 20.42 1.13 -2.04
C ASP A 79 19.86 -0.29 -1.89
N ASN A 80 19.53 -0.93 -3.01
CA ASN A 80 19.14 -2.33 -3.04
C ASN A 80 20.28 -3.30 -2.70
N MET A 81 21.55 -2.95 -2.94
CA MET A 81 22.69 -3.75 -2.45
C MET A 81 22.76 -3.73 -0.91
N LYS A 82 22.54 -2.56 -0.29
CA LYS A 82 22.50 -2.43 1.18
C LYS A 82 21.31 -3.20 1.77
N LEU A 83 20.13 -3.13 1.14
CA LEU A 83 18.95 -3.90 1.54
C LEU A 83 19.19 -5.42 1.45
N ARG A 84 19.82 -5.91 0.38
CA ARG A 84 20.14 -7.33 0.21
C ARG A 84 21.13 -7.83 1.26
N LYS A 85 22.23 -7.10 1.50
CA LYS A 85 23.19 -7.43 2.57
C LYS A 85 22.50 -7.48 3.94
N ARG A 86 21.62 -6.52 4.25
CA ARG A 86 20.81 -6.53 5.48
C ARG A 86 19.92 -7.78 5.55
N LYS A 87 19.19 -8.12 4.48
CA LYS A 87 18.37 -9.34 4.42
C LYS A 87 19.21 -10.59 4.62
N GLU A 88 20.35 -10.72 3.95
CA GLU A 88 21.30 -11.84 4.08
C GLU A 88 21.79 -11.99 5.53
N THR A 89 22.21 -10.90 6.19
CA THR A 89 22.58 -10.91 7.62
C THR A 89 21.41 -11.24 8.57
N LEU A 90 20.18 -10.84 8.22
CA LEU A 90 18.96 -11.18 8.96
C LEU A 90 18.58 -12.67 8.78
N THR A 91 18.77 -13.23 7.59
CA THR A 91 18.63 -14.67 7.35
C THR A 91 19.74 -15.45 8.03
N GLU A 92 20.99 -15.01 8.00
CA GLU A 92 22.09 -15.67 8.72
C GLU A 92 21.90 -15.62 10.24
N SER A 93 21.39 -14.52 10.80
CA SER A 93 21.06 -14.42 12.23
C SER A 93 19.80 -15.22 12.60
N LYS A 94 18.81 -15.35 11.71
CA LYS A 94 17.69 -16.28 11.87
C LYS A 94 18.12 -17.74 11.76
N ILE A 95 19.03 -18.05 10.84
CA ILE A 95 19.64 -19.39 10.67
C ILE A 95 20.54 -19.71 11.86
N LYS A 96 21.27 -18.75 12.44
CA LYS A 96 22.02 -18.94 13.69
C LYS A 96 21.10 -19.12 14.89
N ARG A 97 19.94 -18.44 14.93
CA ARG A 97 18.90 -18.68 15.96
C ARG A 97 18.19 -20.01 15.79
N SER A 98 18.02 -20.52 14.56
CA SER A 98 17.46 -21.86 14.32
C SER A 98 18.49 -22.98 14.47
N LYS A 99 19.78 -22.70 14.26
CA LYS A 99 20.90 -23.63 14.50
C LYS A 99 21.31 -23.75 15.97
N LEU A 100 20.66 -23.01 16.89
CA LEU A 100 20.77 -23.19 18.33
C LEU A 100 19.74 -24.21 18.88
N ASP A 101 18.80 -24.68 18.04
CA ASP A 101 17.82 -25.72 18.38
C ASP A 101 18.03 -27.04 17.62
N ASP A 102 19.01 -27.13 16.73
CA ASP A 102 19.36 -28.37 16.00
C ASP A 102 20.87 -28.62 16.02
N GLU A 103 21.39 -28.90 17.21
CA GLU A 103 22.76 -29.38 17.41
C GLU A 103 22.75 -30.85 17.84
N LYS A 104 22.15 -31.72 17.02
CA LYS A 104 22.27 -33.19 17.09
C LYS A 104 22.05 -33.85 15.72
N ALA A 105 23.02 -33.74 14.80
CA ALA A 105 23.24 -34.76 13.76
C ALA A 105 24.55 -34.53 12.97
N LYS A 106 25.58 -35.24 13.44
CA LYS A 106 26.65 -35.94 12.70
C LYS A 106 27.60 -35.19 11.74
N ILE A 107 28.85 -35.24 12.20
CA ILE A 107 30.13 -35.22 11.51
C ILE A 107 30.24 -36.38 10.50
N GLU A 108 31.21 -36.24 9.58
CA GLU A 108 32.02 -37.28 8.89
C GLU A 108 31.72 -37.40 7.37
N GLN A 109 32.64 -37.28 6.40
CA GLN A 109 34.11 -37.12 6.37
C GLN A 109 34.55 -36.66 4.96
N GLN A 110 35.77 -36.16 4.86
CA GLN A 110 36.48 -35.64 3.68
C GLN A 110 36.71 -36.68 2.56
N THR A 111 36.97 -36.24 1.32
CA THR A 111 38.31 -36.29 0.69
C THR A 111 38.36 -35.65 -0.71
N ILE A 112 39.51 -35.05 -0.98
CA ILE A 112 40.05 -34.38 -2.20
C ILE A 112 40.92 -35.48 -2.89
N GLU A 113 41.05 -35.68 -4.21
CA GLU A 113 41.69 -34.84 -5.24
C GLU A 113 41.73 -35.60 -6.61
N MET A 114 41.66 -34.83 -7.71
CA MET A 114 42.27 -34.98 -9.06
C MET A 114 42.39 -36.33 -9.81
N GLU A 115 41.98 -36.33 -11.10
CA GLU A 115 42.84 -36.74 -12.24
C GLU A 115 42.35 -36.26 -13.65
N LYS A 116 43.13 -35.35 -14.25
CA LYS A 116 43.58 -35.15 -15.67
C LYS A 116 42.61 -35.44 -16.85
N GLU A 117 42.30 -34.45 -17.70
CA GLU A 117 43.05 -34.00 -18.90
C GLU A 117 43.24 -35.05 -20.02
N ILE A 118 42.53 -34.87 -21.16
CA ILE A 118 43.03 -34.67 -22.55
C ILE A 118 41.82 -34.72 -23.51
N GLU A 119 41.45 -33.59 -24.13
CA GLU A 119 41.16 -33.54 -25.59
C GLU A 119 41.19 -32.08 -26.09
N GLY A 120 42.36 -31.45 -25.93
CA GLY A 120 42.68 -30.18 -26.56
C GLY A 120 43.04 -30.39 -28.03
N MET A 121 42.10 -30.13 -28.94
CA MET A 121 42.35 -29.69 -30.33
C MET A 121 41.09 -29.20 -31.08
N ALA A 122 39.99 -28.90 -30.37
CA ALA A 122 38.83 -28.15 -30.90
C ALA A 122 38.56 -26.83 -30.15
N GLU A 123 39.20 -26.61 -29.00
CA GLU A 123 38.97 -25.44 -28.14
C GLU A 123 39.72 -24.17 -28.59
N LEU A 124 40.83 -24.29 -29.33
CA LEU A 124 41.66 -23.14 -29.74
C LEU A 124 41.05 -22.27 -30.86
N THR A 125 40.20 -22.84 -31.71
CA THR A 125 39.49 -22.10 -32.78
C THR A 125 38.15 -21.54 -32.31
N LEU A 126 37.49 -22.20 -31.34
CA LEU A 126 36.25 -21.71 -30.72
C LEU A 126 36.53 -20.55 -29.75
N THR A 127 37.60 -20.63 -28.96
CA THR A 127 38.06 -19.55 -28.06
C THR A 127 38.49 -18.31 -28.83
N ARG A 128 39.30 -18.42 -29.89
CA ARG A 128 39.73 -17.26 -30.71
C ARG A 128 38.58 -16.56 -31.44
N LYS A 129 37.58 -17.29 -31.94
CA LYS A 129 36.36 -16.68 -32.52
C LYS A 129 35.52 -15.98 -31.47
N ASN A 130 35.40 -16.56 -30.27
CA ASN A 130 34.69 -15.95 -29.16
C ASN A 130 35.42 -14.70 -28.63
N GLU A 131 36.75 -14.70 -28.60
CA GLU A 131 37.59 -13.56 -28.24
C GLU A 131 37.51 -12.44 -29.27
N ALA A 132 37.62 -12.75 -30.57
CA ALA A 132 37.52 -11.76 -31.64
C ALA A 132 36.14 -11.08 -31.66
N THR A 133 35.07 -11.86 -31.50
CA THR A 133 33.69 -11.31 -31.37
C THR A 133 33.48 -10.55 -30.07
N LEU A 134 34.16 -10.91 -28.97
CA LEU A 134 34.18 -10.12 -27.74
C LEU A 134 34.86 -8.77 -27.96
N ILE A 135 36.03 -8.76 -28.61
CA ILE A 135 36.83 -7.56 -28.89
C ILE A 135 36.04 -6.61 -29.80
N GLU A 136 35.36 -7.13 -30.82
CA GLU A 136 34.52 -6.33 -31.71
C GLU A 136 33.31 -5.74 -30.97
N LYS A 137 32.60 -6.55 -30.16
CA LYS A 137 31.52 -6.06 -29.29
C LYS A 137 31.99 -5.05 -28.25
N MET A 138 33.22 -5.19 -27.75
CA MET A 138 33.84 -4.22 -26.85
C MET A 138 34.11 -2.91 -27.59
N LYS A 139 34.72 -2.94 -28.78
CA LYS A 139 34.96 -1.75 -29.61
C LYS A 139 33.66 -0.99 -29.94
N THR A 140 32.60 -1.71 -30.32
CA THR A 140 31.30 -1.06 -30.60
C THR A 140 30.68 -0.43 -29.37
N LYS A 141 30.77 -1.08 -28.19
CA LYS A 141 30.31 -0.52 -26.92
C LYS A 141 31.11 0.71 -26.50
N THR A 142 32.43 0.70 -26.73
CA THR A 142 33.29 1.85 -26.44
C THR A 142 32.92 3.04 -27.32
N ASN A 143 32.69 2.83 -28.62
CA ASN A 143 32.26 3.88 -29.54
C ASN A 143 30.86 4.42 -29.22
N GLU A 144 29.94 3.54 -28.81
CA GLU A 144 28.60 3.94 -28.37
C GLU A 144 28.68 4.79 -27.09
N ALA A 145 29.51 4.39 -26.12
CA ALA A 145 29.73 5.14 -24.88
C ALA A 145 30.34 6.54 -25.14
N THR A 146 31.30 6.66 -26.07
CA THR A 146 31.88 7.97 -26.42
C THR A 146 30.85 8.90 -27.06
N LEU A 147 30.00 8.39 -27.96
CA LEU A 147 28.93 9.17 -28.59
C LEU A 147 27.87 9.61 -27.56
N ILE A 148 27.53 8.74 -26.61
CA ILE A 148 26.61 9.07 -25.51
C ILE A 148 27.19 10.20 -24.64
N GLU A 149 28.49 10.18 -24.35
CA GLU A 149 29.15 11.26 -23.61
C GLU A 149 29.14 12.59 -24.37
N GLU A 150 29.28 12.57 -25.69
CA GLU A 150 29.18 13.79 -26.52
C GLU A 150 27.77 14.40 -26.53
N MET A 151 26.72 13.58 -26.36
CA MET A 151 25.34 14.05 -26.28
C MET A 151 24.97 14.69 -24.93
N LYS A 152 25.79 14.49 -23.89
CA LYS A 152 25.53 15.05 -22.55
C LYS A 152 25.79 16.56 -22.53
N SER A 153 24.85 17.32 -21.97
CA SER A 153 24.99 18.78 -21.86
C SER A 153 26.10 19.16 -20.88
N LYS A 154 27.02 20.05 -21.28
CA LYS A 154 28.05 20.61 -20.38
C LYS A 154 27.46 21.53 -19.30
N GLU A 155 26.23 22.01 -19.47
CA GLU A 155 25.49 22.85 -18.52
C GLU A 155 24.59 22.03 -17.59
N ALA A 156 24.83 20.71 -17.47
CA ALA A 156 23.99 19.86 -16.64
C ALA A 156 24.03 20.26 -15.16
N PRO A 157 22.93 20.08 -14.42
CA PRO A 157 22.85 20.49 -13.02
C PRO A 157 23.88 19.77 -12.14
N ASN A 158 24.54 20.54 -11.27
CA ASN A 158 25.45 20.01 -10.26
C ASN A 158 24.73 19.89 -8.89
N VAL A 159 25.40 19.30 -7.89
CA VAL A 159 24.81 19.07 -6.55
C VAL A 159 24.37 20.36 -5.84
N GLU A 160 25.01 21.49 -6.12
CA GLU A 160 24.70 22.79 -5.48
C GLU A 160 23.50 23.48 -6.14
N THR A 161 23.32 23.29 -7.46
CA THR A 161 22.25 23.88 -8.26
C THR A 161 20.99 23.00 -8.32
N SER A 162 21.13 21.68 -8.21
CA SER A 162 20.03 20.73 -8.39
C SER A 162 19.33 20.39 -7.07
N LYS A 163 18.01 20.65 -7.03
CA LYS A 163 17.13 20.20 -5.94
C LYS A 163 17.12 18.68 -5.78
N VAL A 164 17.19 17.93 -6.90
CA VAL A 164 17.15 16.47 -6.92
C VAL A 164 18.38 15.86 -6.25
N LEU A 165 19.57 16.37 -6.58
CA LEU A 165 20.82 15.89 -6.00
C LEU A 165 20.92 16.25 -4.51
N GLN A 166 20.44 17.42 -4.11
CA GLN A 166 20.31 17.79 -2.69
C GLN A 166 19.35 16.86 -1.96
N PHE A 167 18.18 16.59 -2.54
CA PHE A 167 17.20 15.67 -1.96
C PHE A 167 17.80 14.28 -1.73
N LEU A 168 18.51 13.72 -2.72
CA LEU A 168 19.21 12.44 -2.61
C LEU A 168 20.22 12.42 -1.46
N LYS A 169 21.05 13.46 -1.35
CA LYS A 169 22.03 13.60 -0.26
C LYS A 169 21.35 13.63 1.10
N ASN A 170 20.29 14.44 1.25
CA ASN A 170 19.55 14.57 2.50
C ASN A 170 18.78 13.29 2.85
N PHE A 171 18.27 12.58 1.84
CA PHE A 171 17.62 11.29 2.03
C PHE A 171 18.60 10.24 2.55
N GLN A 172 19.81 10.18 1.98
CA GLN A 172 20.85 9.29 2.49
C GLN A 172 21.26 9.62 3.92
N GLN A 173 21.34 10.91 4.26
CA GLN A 173 21.58 11.36 5.63
C GLN A 173 20.45 10.91 6.57
N LEU A 174 19.19 11.13 6.19
CA LEU A 174 18.01 10.68 6.95
C LEU A 174 18.03 9.17 7.20
N GLN A 175 18.37 8.37 6.18
CA GLN A 175 18.46 6.90 6.28
C GLN A 175 19.59 6.41 7.19
N ALA A 176 20.58 7.26 7.48
CA ALA A 176 21.70 6.93 8.36
C ALA A 176 21.47 7.32 9.83
N LEU A 177 20.41 8.08 10.13
CA LEU A 177 20.11 8.54 11.49
C LEU A 177 19.65 7.41 12.42
N THR A 178 19.89 7.62 13.71
CA THR A 178 19.54 6.68 14.79
C THR A 178 18.45 7.24 15.69
N VAL A 179 17.93 6.44 16.63
CA VAL A 179 16.85 6.85 17.57
C VAL A 179 17.16 8.16 18.30
N ASN A 180 18.43 8.41 18.60
CA ASN A 180 18.88 9.59 19.36
C ASN A 180 18.87 10.89 18.54
N ASP A 181 18.75 10.80 17.21
CA ASP A 181 18.78 11.96 16.31
C ASP A 181 17.37 12.40 15.86
N ALA A 182 16.34 12.13 16.68
CA ALA A 182 14.95 12.42 16.33
C ALA A 182 14.70 13.91 16.01
N GLU A 183 15.32 14.83 16.74
CA GLU A 183 15.20 16.27 16.49
C GLU A 183 15.78 16.67 15.13
N LYS A 184 17.00 16.21 14.81
CA LYS A 184 17.63 16.45 13.50
C LYS A 184 16.81 15.85 12.37
N ALA A 185 16.23 14.67 12.58
CA ALA A 185 15.34 14.04 11.61
C ALA A 185 14.06 14.87 11.39
N ALA A 186 13.46 15.43 12.45
CA ALA A 186 12.31 16.32 12.36
C ALA A 186 12.63 17.60 11.55
N GLU A 187 13.80 18.20 11.76
CA GLU A 187 14.26 19.34 10.96
C GLU A 187 14.41 19.00 9.47
N LEU A 188 15.02 17.85 9.16
CA LEU A 188 15.16 17.37 7.78
C LEU A 188 13.80 17.14 7.11
N ILE A 189 12.82 16.59 7.84
CA ILE A 189 11.45 16.37 7.35
C ILE A 189 10.82 17.70 6.95
N ASN A 190 10.90 18.71 7.83
CA ASN A 190 10.28 20.02 7.60
C ASN A 190 10.98 20.82 6.47
N LYS A 191 12.29 20.60 6.26
CA LYS A 191 13.09 21.32 5.26
C LYS A 191 13.02 20.73 3.85
N HIS A 192 12.90 19.40 3.74
CA HIS A 192 13.03 18.68 2.46
C HIS A 192 11.78 17.88 2.06
N ASP A 193 10.63 18.17 2.68
CA ASP A 193 9.33 17.59 2.36
C ASP A 193 9.32 16.05 2.33
N PHE A 194 10.04 15.43 3.26
CA PHE A 194 10.04 13.98 3.37
C PHE A 194 8.68 13.48 3.87
N VAL A 195 8.08 12.56 3.12
CA VAL A 195 6.84 11.86 3.48
C VAL A 195 7.10 10.66 4.39
N TYR A 196 6.02 10.08 4.94
CA TYR A 196 6.05 8.93 5.85
C TYR A 196 6.91 7.77 5.35
N GLU A 197 6.81 7.42 4.07
CA GLU A 197 7.52 6.27 3.47
C GLU A 197 9.04 6.47 3.41
N HIS A 198 9.51 7.72 3.46
CA HIS A 198 10.93 8.03 3.52
C HIS A 198 11.54 7.81 4.90
N ILE A 199 10.71 7.72 5.94
CA ILE A 199 11.18 7.71 7.33
C ILE A 199 11.61 6.30 7.72
N PRO A 200 12.85 6.11 8.22
CA PRO A 200 13.27 4.85 8.81
C PRO A 200 12.31 4.37 9.90
N LYS A 201 11.90 3.09 9.86
CA LYS A 201 10.98 2.49 10.83
C LYS A 201 11.37 2.71 12.30
N ILE A 202 12.68 2.74 12.56
CA ILE A 202 13.25 2.95 13.90
C ILE A 202 12.86 4.33 14.47
N LEU A 203 12.77 5.36 13.61
CA LEU A 203 12.43 6.73 13.99
C LEU A 203 10.91 6.92 14.18
N LEU A 204 10.07 6.04 13.61
CA LEU A 204 8.61 6.10 13.76
C LEU A 204 8.13 5.75 15.19
N ASN A 205 9.03 5.47 16.12
CA ASN A 205 8.72 5.35 17.55
C ASN A 205 8.83 6.70 18.29
N SER A 206 9.37 7.74 17.65
CA SER A 206 9.49 9.08 18.26
C SER A 206 8.25 9.92 18.02
N LYS A 207 7.74 10.55 19.08
CA LYS A 207 6.62 11.48 19.05
C LYS A 207 6.91 12.71 18.18
N ASP A 208 8.15 13.21 18.19
CA ASP A 208 8.52 14.47 17.48
C ASP A 208 8.54 14.31 15.96
N ILE A 209 8.84 13.10 15.48
CA ILE A 209 8.75 12.75 14.07
C ILE A 209 7.29 12.81 13.61
N TRP A 210 6.37 12.20 14.38
CA TRP A 210 4.96 12.22 14.05
C TRP A 210 4.35 13.62 14.08
N LYS A 211 4.78 14.49 15.02
CA LYS A 211 4.39 15.91 15.03
C LYS A 211 4.72 16.60 13.70
N SER A 212 5.94 16.37 13.20
CA SER A 212 6.43 17.00 11.96
C SER A 212 5.70 16.44 10.73
N LEU A 213 5.41 15.14 10.72
CA LEU A 213 4.71 14.50 9.61
C LEU A 213 3.23 14.90 9.53
N LEU A 214 2.52 14.97 10.66
CA LEU A 214 1.06 15.10 10.71
C LEU A 214 0.53 16.32 9.94
N VAL A 215 1.25 17.43 9.97
CA VAL A 215 0.85 18.70 9.34
C VAL A 215 0.56 18.49 7.84
N ARG A 216 1.49 17.83 7.13
CA ARG A 216 1.42 17.65 5.68
C ARG A 216 0.99 16.24 5.26
N MET A 217 0.72 15.35 6.23
CA MET A 217 0.33 13.98 5.95
C MET A 217 -1.04 13.93 5.23
N PRO A 218 -1.17 13.16 4.13
CA PRO A 218 -2.45 12.89 3.49
C PRO A 218 -3.42 12.17 4.41
N LEU A 219 -4.72 12.47 4.30
CA LEU A 219 -5.75 11.92 5.20
C LEU A 219 -5.79 10.39 5.20
N LYS A 220 -5.61 9.75 4.04
CA LYS A 220 -5.54 8.28 3.95
C LYS A 220 -4.42 7.70 4.83
N MET A 221 -3.24 8.31 4.80
CA MET A 221 -2.11 7.89 5.64
C MET A 221 -2.37 8.18 7.12
N VAL A 222 -3.04 9.29 7.45
CA VAL A 222 -3.45 9.60 8.82
C VAL A 222 -4.36 8.50 9.35
N MET A 223 -5.40 8.11 8.59
CA MET A 223 -6.37 7.06 8.96
C MET A 223 -5.68 5.71 9.22
N GLU A 224 -4.77 5.29 8.33
CA GLU A 224 -4.02 4.04 8.47
C GLU A 224 -3.10 4.01 9.70
N ASN A 225 -2.66 5.18 10.20
CA ASN A 225 -1.66 5.29 11.26
C ASN A 225 -2.20 5.86 12.59
N LEU A 226 -3.51 6.04 12.75
CA LEU A 226 -4.11 6.58 13.99
C LEU A 226 -3.71 5.78 15.24
N GLY A 227 -3.70 4.45 15.14
CA GLY A 227 -3.30 3.58 16.23
C GLY A 227 -1.84 3.82 16.64
N LYS A 228 -0.92 3.86 15.66
CA LYS A 228 0.51 4.12 15.92
C LYS A 228 0.76 5.49 16.55
N MET A 229 0.08 6.53 16.07
CA MET A 229 0.16 7.88 16.65
C MET A 229 -0.38 7.94 18.09
N THR A 230 -1.37 7.11 18.40
CA THR A 230 -1.90 6.98 19.78
C THR A 230 -0.91 6.23 20.68
N ILE A 231 -0.23 5.20 20.16
CA ILE A 231 0.78 4.43 20.92
C ILE A 231 1.98 5.31 21.31
N VAL A 232 2.42 6.21 20.43
CA VAL A 232 3.53 7.14 20.73
C VAL A 232 3.10 8.34 21.60
N ASP A 233 1.89 8.30 22.18
CA ASP A 233 1.31 9.36 23.02
C ASP A 233 1.25 10.72 22.30
N LEU A 234 1.05 10.74 20.97
CA LEU A 234 0.75 11.97 20.23
C LEU A 234 -0.76 12.29 20.31
N LEU A 235 -1.59 11.25 20.24
CA LEU A 235 -3.05 11.33 20.27
C LEU A 235 -3.58 10.66 21.53
N GLY A 236 -4.77 11.08 21.97
CA GLY A 236 -5.47 10.48 23.12
C GLY A 236 -6.36 11.50 23.82
N SER A 237 -6.61 11.30 25.11
CA SER A 237 -7.62 12.09 25.87
C SER A 237 -7.06 13.11 26.85
N LYS A 238 -5.73 13.35 26.85
CA LYS A 238 -5.07 14.32 27.75
C LYS A 238 -5.14 15.73 27.12
N GLU A 239 -5.01 16.77 27.94
CA GLU A 239 -5.10 18.17 27.49
C GLU A 239 -4.10 18.50 26.36
N HIS A 240 -2.86 18.04 26.47
CA HIS A 240 -1.84 18.27 25.43
C HIS A 240 -2.08 17.51 24.12
N HIS A 241 -3.03 16.58 24.06
CA HIS A 241 -3.45 15.91 22.82
C HIS A 241 -4.49 16.71 22.04
N CYS A 242 -5.20 17.64 22.68
CA CYS A 242 -6.33 18.38 22.11
C CYS A 242 -5.96 19.05 20.78
N MET A 243 -4.82 19.72 20.71
CA MET A 243 -4.35 20.38 19.49
C MET A 243 -4.16 19.41 18.31
N TYR A 244 -3.54 18.25 18.55
CA TYR A 244 -3.29 17.25 17.49
C TYR A 244 -4.54 16.48 17.11
N ASN A 245 -5.41 16.17 18.08
CA ASN A 245 -6.73 15.63 17.81
C ASN A 245 -7.51 16.58 16.89
N GLN A 246 -7.50 17.88 17.18
CA GLN A 246 -8.23 18.88 16.39
C GLN A 246 -7.74 18.94 14.94
N ILE A 247 -6.41 18.89 14.69
CA ILE A 247 -5.86 18.83 13.32
C ILE A 247 -6.42 17.64 12.53
N ILE A 248 -6.56 16.48 13.18
CA ILE A 248 -7.12 15.27 12.55
C ILE A 248 -8.63 15.42 12.32
N VAL A 249 -9.35 15.96 13.30
CA VAL A 249 -10.79 16.24 13.21
C VAL A 249 -11.06 17.20 12.05
N ASP A 250 -10.28 18.28 11.93
CA ASP A 250 -10.41 19.26 10.85
C ASP A 250 -10.19 18.61 9.48
N LYS A 251 -9.15 17.77 9.33
CA LYS A 251 -8.91 17.01 8.10
C LYS A 251 -10.06 16.05 7.77
N LEU A 252 -10.62 15.35 8.77
CA LEU A 252 -11.74 14.41 8.59
C LEU A 252 -13.05 15.11 8.22
N MET A 253 -13.25 16.34 8.67
CA MET A 253 -14.43 17.15 8.36
C MET A 253 -14.31 17.95 7.06
N ASP A 254 -13.11 18.02 6.47
CA ASP A 254 -12.88 18.76 5.22
C ASP A 254 -13.38 17.97 4.00
N GLU A 255 -14.50 18.41 3.45
CA GLU A 255 -15.14 17.81 2.30
C GLU A 255 -14.27 17.81 1.03
N LYS A 256 -13.41 18.82 0.87
CA LYS A 256 -12.53 18.92 -0.31
C LYS A 256 -11.48 17.83 -0.27
N ILE A 257 -10.89 17.61 0.91
CA ILE A 257 -9.90 16.56 1.12
C ILE A 257 -10.51 15.17 0.86
N LEU A 258 -11.72 14.93 1.35
CA LEU A 258 -12.42 13.64 1.12
C LEU A 258 -12.62 13.36 -0.37
N LYS A 259 -13.02 14.38 -1.14
CA LYS A 259 -13.25 14.27 -2.60
C LYS A 259 -11.95 14.11 -3.39
N GLU A 260 -10.96 14.96 -3.14
CA GLU A 260 -9.68 14.94 -3.86
C GLU A 260 -8.89 13.65 -3.63
N MET A 261 -8.95 13.09 -2.42
CA MET A 261 -8.26 11.85 -2.07
C MET A 261 -9.08 10.59 -2.38
N HIS A 262 -10.27 10.73 -2.98
CA HIS A 262 -11.20 9.64 -3.31
C HIS A 262 -11.51 8.71 -2.13
N ILE A 263 -11.58 9.26 -0.91
CA ILE A 263 -11.85 8.47 0.30
C ILE A 263 -13.29 8.00 0.26
N GLN A 264 -13.49 6.67 0.28
CA GLN A 264 -14.82 6.08 0.24
C GLN A 264 -15.37 5.90 1.67
N PRO A 265 -16.70 5.87 1.85
CA PRO A 265 -17.31 5.62 3.17
C PRO A 265 -16.79 4.32 3.83
N ILE A 266 -16.49 3.29 3.03
CA ILE A 266 -15.95 2.02 3.52
C ILE A 266 -14.56 2.18 4.15
N ASP A 267 -13.70 3.04 3.62
CA ASP A 267 -12.36 3.29 4.18
C ASP A 267 -12.47 3.91 5.59
N ILE A 268 -13.42 4.84 5.75
CA ILE A 268 -13.70 5.50 7.03
C ILE A 268 -14.30 4.49 8.02
N LEU A 269 -15.20 3.62 7.57
CA LEU A 269 -15.80 2.58 8.40
C LEU A 269 -14.74 1.60 8.94
N LEU A 270 -13.85 1.11 8.08
CA LEU A 270 -12.77 0.20 8.48
C LEU A 270 -11.84 0.87 9.50
N THR A 271 -11.52 2.14 9.26
CA THR A 271 -10.73 2.97 10.17
C THR A 271 -11.43 3.16 11.51
N TYR A 272 -12.73 3.48 11.51
CA TYR A 272 -13.54 3.62 12.71
C TYR A 272 -13.55 2.35 13.53
N ALA A 273 -13.83 1.20 12.92
CA ALA A 273 -13.92 -0.07 13.61
C ALA A 273 -12.58 -0.43 14.26
N THR A 274 -11.49 -0.34 13.49
CA THR A 274 -10.14 -0.67 13.98
C THR A 274 -9.71 0.29 15.08
N TYR A 275 -9.88 1.60 14.86
CA TYR A 275 -9.44 2.61 15.82
C TYR A 275 -10.25 2.59 17.11
N SER A 276 -11.58 2.42 17.04
CA SER A 276 -12.46 2.44 18.22
C SER A 276 -12.32 1.21 19.12
N ILE A 277 -11.95 0.05 18.56
CA ILE A 277 -11.66 -1.16 19.33
C ILE A 277 -10.33 -1.04 20.08
N GLY A 278 -9.38 -0.25 19.56
CA GLY A 278 -8.08 -0.06 20.20
C GLY A 278 -7.08 -1.18 19.96
N ILE A 279 -7.30 -2.01 18.93
CA ILE A 279 -6.47 -3.17 18.60
C ILE A 279 -6.11 -3.12 17.11
N GLY A 280 -4.86 -3.43 16.79
CA GLY A 280 -4.38 -3.58 15.42
C GLY A 280 -3.20 -4.54 15.36
N TYR A 281 -2.60 -4.64 14.17
CA TYR A 281 -1.48 -5.56 13.92
C TYR A 281 -0.32 -4.84 13.24
N ASP A 282 0.90 -5.04 13.75
CA ASP A 282 2.16 -4.56 13.17
C ASP A 282 3.12 -5.75 13.00
N GLU A 283 3.53 -6.05 11.76
CA GLU A 283 4.49 -7.13 11.44
C GLU A 283 4.21 -8.47 12.16
N ARG A 284 2.92 -8.83 12.33
CA ARG A 284 2.39 -10.00 13.06
C ARG A 284 2.38 -9.91 14.58
N ARG A 285 2.51 -8.71 15.15
CA ARG A 285 2.32 -8.44 16.58
C ARG A 285 1.03 -7.65 16.78
N GLU A 286 0.24 -8.07 17.76
CA GLU A 286 -0.91 -7.30 18.21
C GLU A 286 -0.42 -6.04 18.93
N ILE A 287 -0.96 -4.90 18.53
CA ILE A 287 -0.71 -3.60 19.14
C ILE A 287 -2.01 -3.08 19.73
N LYS A 288 -1.94 -2.58 20.96
CA LYS A 288 -3.09 -2.04 21.69
C LYS A 288 -2.90 -0.55 21.95
N TRP A 289 -3.97 0.22 21.83
CA TRP A 289 -4.00 1.64 22.14
C TRP A 289 -5.32 2.04 22.80
N ASN A 290 -5.34 3.20 23.45
CA ASN A 290 -6.55 3.76 24.05
C ASN A 290 -7.14 4.84 23.11
N PRO A 291 -8.29 4.60 22.46
CA PRO A 291 -8.81 5.49 21.42
C PRO A 291 -9.22 6.86 21.97
N SER A 292 -8.90 7.92 21.21
CA SER A 292 -9.43 9.26 21.50
C SER A 292 -10.92 9.35 21.12
N LYS A 293 -11.76 9.78 22.08
CA LYS A 293 -13.20 9.97 21.84
C LYS A 293 -13.47 11.02 20.76
N ASP A 294 -12.66 12.07 20.68
CA ASP A 294 -12.82 13.14 19.70
C ASP A 294 -12.65 12.61 18.28
N ILE A 295 -11.62 11.79 18.08
CA ILE A 295 -11.30 11.17 16.78
C ILE A 295 -12.34 10.12 16.42
N VAL A 296 -12.77 9.29 17.37
CA VAL A 296 -13.83 8.28 17.14
C VAL A 296 -15.14 8.97 16.70
N ASN A 297 -15.54 10.04 17.40
CA ASN A 297 -16.73 10.82 17.04
C ASN A 297 -16.57 11.51 15.68
N ALA A 298 -15.37 11.99 15.35
CA ALA A 298 -15.09 12.59 14.06
C ALA A 298 -15.13 11.58 12.92
N LEU A 299 -14.58 10.38 13.09
CA LEU A 299 -14.68 9.30 12.10
C LEU A 299 -16.14 8.92 11.83
N GLU A 300 -16.97 8.82 12.87
CA GLU A 300 -18.40 8.56 12.71
C GLU A 300 -19.12 9.67 11.93
N LYS A 301 -18.86 10.93 12.27
CA LYS A 301 -19.41 12.08 11.53
C LYS A 301 -18.93 12.09 10.08
N ALA A 302 -17.64 11.85 9.84
CA ALA A 302 -17.04 11.82 8.51
C ALA A 302 -17.67 10.71 7.64
N PHE A 303 -17.94 9.55 8.23
CA PHE A 303 -18.66 8.47 7.55
C PHE A 303 -20.04 8.95 7.07
N TYR A 304 -20.82 9.59 7.93
CA TYR A 304 -22.14 10.08 7.53
C TYR A 304 -22.10 11.27 6.56
N SER A 305 -21.14 12.19 6.72
CA SER A 305 -20.93 13.28 5.77
C SER A 305 -20.55 12.74 4.39
N SER A 306 -19.73 11.69 4.32
CA SER A 306 -19.33 11.07 3.05
C SER A 306 -20.51 10.46 2.27
N ILE A 307 -21.57 10.04 2.97
CA ILE A 307 -22.80 9.50 2.35
C ILE A 307 -23.64 10.61 1.69
N GLN A 308 -23.62 11.83 2.22
CA GLN A 308 -24.48 12.92 1.72
C GLN A 308 -24.18 13.33 0.27
N TYR A 309 -23.01 13.00 -0.25
CA TYR A 309 -22.62 13.30 -1.63
C TYR A 309 -23.13 12.28 -2.65
N ILE A 310 -23.72 11.18 -2.19
CA ILE A 310 -24.29 10.17 -3.07
C ILE A 310 -25.61 10.70 -3.60
N VAL A 311 -25.69 10.84 -4.93
CA VAL A 311 -26.87 11.36 -5.61
C VAL A 311 -28.02 10.36 -5.46
N PRO A 312 -29.18 10.77 -4.89
CA PRO A 312 -30.32 9.88 -4.73
C PRO A 312 -30.98 9.56 -6.07
N THR A 313 -31.52 8.35 -6.18
CA THR A 313 -32.32 7.91 -7.32
C THR A 313 -33.82 8.14 -7.12
N ASN A 314 -34.25 8.38 -5.88
CA ASN A 314 -35.65 8.54 -5.46
C ASN A 314 -36.54 7.33 -5.76
N LYS A 315 -35.94 6.13 -5.83
CA LYS A 315 -36.64 4.87 -6.01
C LYS A 315 -37.03 4.24 -4.67
N ARG A 316 -37.91 3.23 -4.73
CA ARG A 316 -38.35 2.47 -3.56
C ARG A 316 -37.46 1.24 -3.41
N TYR A 317 -36.66 1.25 -2.36
CA TYR A 317 -35.69 0.21 -2.07
C TYR A 317 -36.23 -0.75 -1.02
N CYS A 318 -35.98 -2.03 -1.24
CA CYS A 318 -36.11 -3.05 -0.22
C CYS A 318 -34.75 -3.73 -0.02
N LEU A 319 -34.20 -3.61 1.18
CA LEU A 319 -32.89 -4.10 1.57
C LEU A 319 -33.05 -5.35 2.43
N PHE A 320 -32.31 -6.39 2.09
CA PHE A 320 -32.41 -7.71 2.68
C PHE A 320 -31.06 -8.16 3.20
N PHE A 321 -31.01 -8.55 4.47
CA PHE A 321 -29.78 -9.00 5.10
C PHE A 321 -29.83 -10.51 5.34
N ASN A 322 -28.89 -11.24 4.75
CA ASN A 322 -28.53 -12.57 5.21
C ASN A 322 -27.82 -12.42 6.57
N ILE A 323 -28.36 -13.07 7.61
CA ILE A 323 -27.75 -13.14 8.94
C ILE A 323 -27.52 -14.60 9.32
N SER A 324 -26.83 -15.31 8.44
CA SER A 324 -26.29 -16.63 8.71
C SER A 324 -24.97 -16.53 9.48
N ASP A 325 -24.55 -17.62 10.11
CA ASP A 325 -23.22 -17.74 10.74
C ASP A 325 -22.08 -17.42 9.76
N ARG A 326 -22.29 -17.61 8.46
CA ARG A 326 -21.31 -17.31 7.43
C ARG A 326 -21.12 -15.82 7.19
N MET A 327 -22.17 -15.03 7.43
CA MET A 327 -22.09 -13.57 7.39
C MET A 327 -21.36 -13.00 8.62
N ASP A 328 -21.10 -13.81 9.66
CA ASP A 328 -20.25 -13.41 10.80
C ASP A 328 -18.75 -13.55 10.52
N PHE A 329 -18.36 -14.11 9.36
CA PHE A 329 -16.96 -14.15 8.97
C PHE A 329 -16.40 -12.74 8.74
N PRO A 330 -15.16 -12.47 9.19
CA PRO A 330 -14.51 -11.20 8.94
C PRO A 330 -14.21 -11.03 7.45
N ILE A 331 -14.41 -9.83 6.94
CA ILE A 331 -13.92 -9.50 5.59
C ILE A 331 -12.39 -9.47 5.58
N SER A 332 -11.79 -9.68 4.41
CA SER A 332 -10.33 -9.76 4.28
C SER A 332 -9.64 -8.52 4.89
N ASN A 333 -8.67 -8.77 5.76
CA ASN A 333 -7.87 -7.74 6.45
C ASN A 333 -8.67 -6.76 7.32
N SER A 334 -9.84 -7.17 7.83
CA SER A 334 -10.63 -6.38 8.78
C SER A 334 -11.06 -7.21 9.99
N ILE A 335 -11.43 -6.52 11.05
CA ILE A 335 -12.10 -7.07 12.22
C ILE A 335 -13.63 -7.06 12.08
N LEU A 336 -14.15 -6.40 11.04
CA LEU A 336 -15.59 -6.33 10.78
C LEU A 336 -16.07 -7.59 10.06
N SER A 337 -17.22 -8.11 10.48
CA SER A 337 -17.90 -9.19 9.80
C SER A 337 -18.61 -8.73 8.51
N CYS A 338 -18.92 -9.67 7.62
CA CYS A 338 -19.70 -9.38 6.41
C CYS A 338 -21.08 -8.76 6.75
N SER A 339 -21.73 -9.21 7.83
CA SER A 339 -23.02 -8.67 8.30
C SER A 339 -22.90 -7.22 8.79
N GLU A 340 -21.84 -6.91 9.54
CA GLU A 340 -21.52 -5.56 10.00
C GLU A 340 -21.26 -4.60 8.84
N VAL A 341 -20.48 -5.03 7.85
CA VAL A 341 -20.20 -4.25 6.64
C VAL A 341 -21.46 -4.04 5.81
N ALA A 342 -22.30 -5.07 5.66
CA ALA A 342 -23.59 -4.96 4.98
C ALA A 342 -24.50 -3.93 5.66
N ALA A 343 -24.57 -3.94 7.00
CA ALA A 343 -25.34 -2.97 7.77
C ALA A 343 -24.88 -1.53 7.52
N ALA A 344 -23.57 -1.31 7.56
CA ALA A 344 -23.00 0.00 7.32
C ALA A 344 -23.22 0.44 5.86
N PHE A 345 -23.09 -0.47 4.90
CA PHE A 345 -23.38 -0.16 3.50
C PHE A 345 -24.86 0.18 3.29
N ALA A 346 -25.77 -0.51 3.97
CA ALA A 346 -27.20 -0.20 3.93
C ALA A 346 -27.55 1.19 4.46
N MET A 347 -26.77 1.72 5.41
CA MET A 347 -26.95 3.10 5.90
C MET A 347 -26.80 4.14 4.79
N THR A 348 -26.05 3.82 3.75
CA THR A 348 -25.95 4.64 2.55
C THR A 348 -27.32 4.85 1.94
N PHE A 349 -28.05 3.77 1.66
CA PHE A 349 -29.40 3.86 1.10
C PHE A 349 -30.40 4.46 2.10
N ILE A 350 -30.35 4.07 3.37
CA ILE A 350 -31.29 4.57 4.40
C ILE A 350 -31.18 6.09 4.59
N ARG A 351 -30.00 6.67 4.39
CA ARG A 351 -29.79 8.13 4.50
C ARG A 351 -29.96 8.87 3.19
N THR A 352 -29.69 8.24 2.06
CA THR A 352 -29.81 8.88 0.74
C THR A 352 -31.22 8.79 0.17
N GLU A 353 -31.93 7.68 0.37
CA GLU A 353 -33.23 7.41 -0.23
C GLU A 353 -34.39 7.58 0.78
N SER A 354 -35.48 8.22 0.35
CA SER A 354 -36.63 8.51 1.23
C SER A 354 -37.52 7.29 1.52
N ARG A 355 -37.42 6.23 0.70
CA ARG A 355 -38.31 5.05 0.73
C ARG A 355 -37.49 3.76 0.76
N VAL A 356 -36.97 3.44 1.94
CA VAL A 356 -36.19 2.22 2.18
C VAL A 356 -36.89 1.35 3.24
N VAL A 357 -37.09 0.09 2.91
CA VAL A 357 -37.54 -0.94 3.86
C VAL A 357 -36.40 -1.92 4.08
N THR A 358 -36.08 -2.21 5.35
CA THR A 358 -35.03 -3.16 5.73
C THR A 358 -35.65 -4.41 6.36
N MET A 359 -35.22 -5.57 5.89
CA MET A 359 -35.70 -6.86 6.36
C MET A 359 -34.56 -7.88 6.45
N THR A 360 -34.72 -8.90 7.28
CA THR A 360 -33.78 -10.03 7.33
C THR A 360 -34.29 -11.19 6.49
N VAL A 361 -33.35 -11.92 5.90
CA VAL A 361 -33.61 -13.15 5.17
C VAL A 361 -33.39 -14.32 6.12
N SER A 362 -34.48 -15.01 6.48
CA SER A 362 -34.46 -16.27 7.22
C SER A 362 -35.69 -17.10 6.87
N ASP A 363 -35.93 -18.22 7.55
CA ASP A 363 -37.15 -19.03 7.41
C ASP A 363 -38.45 -18.22 7.68
N CYS A 364 -38.33 -17.09 8.37
CA CYS A 364 -39.41 -16.10 8.56
C CYS A 364 -38.92 -14.68 8.23
N LEU A 365 -39.82 -13.85 7.71
CA LEU A 365 -39.54 -12.43 7.49
C LEU A 365 -39.66 -11.64 8.79
N ILE A 366 -38.51 -11.27 9.36
CA ILE A 366 -38.44 -10.39 10.52
C ILE A 366 -38.09 -8.98 10.03
N ARG A 367 -38.93 -8.01 10.39
CA ARG A 367 -38.60 -6.60 10.16
C ARG A 367 -37.43 -6.22 11.06
N PHE A 368 -36.27 -6.04 10.44
CA PHE A 368 -35.09 -5.54 11.10
C PHE A 368 -34.99 -4.04 10.86
N LYS A 369 -35.27 -3.24 11.89
CA LYS A 369 -35.42 -1.78 11.73
C LYS A 369 -34.08 -1.08 11.95
N LEU A 370 -33.29 -0.96 10.89
CA LEU A 370 -32.26 0.08 10.83
C LEU A 370 -32.95 1.43 10.62
N ASN A 371 -32.51 2.46 11.34
CA ASN A 371 -33.04 3.80 11.20
C ASN A 371 -31.91 4.82 11.00
N CYS A 372 -32.24 5.95 10.35
CA CYS A 372 -31.28 7.00 10.01
C CYS A 372 -30.64 7.69 11.25
N GLY A 373 -31.25 7.56 12.43
CA GLY A 373 -30.75 8.11 13.69
C GLY A 373 -29.82 7.18 14.47
N MET A 374 -29.62 5.93 14.03
CA MET A 374 -28.70 5.02 14.71
C MET A 374 -27.26 5.49 14.53
N ASN A 375 -26.52 5.45 15.63
CA ASN A 375 -25.07 5.62 15.65
C ASN A 375 -24.38 4.36 15.10
N LEU A 376 -23.14 4.50 14.65
CA LEU A 376 -22.43 3.44 13.94
C LEU A 376 -22.19 2.21 14.83
N ASN A 377 -21.83 2.43 16.09
CA ASN A 377 -21.65 1.34 17.07
C ASN A 377 -22.94 0.54 17.32
N ASN A 378 -24.11 1.18 17.38
CA ASN A 378 -25.38 0.51 17.57
C ASN A 378 -25.74 -0.31 16.34
N ILE A 379 -25.48 0.21 15.13
CA ILE A 379 -25.70 -0.53 13.87
C ILE A 379 -24.88 -1.82 13.85
N LEU A 380 -23.58 -1.71 14.15
CA LEU A 380 -22.67 -2.87 14.18
C LEU A 380 -23.12 -3.91 15.24
N ARG A 381 -23.54 -3.45 16.42
CA ARG A 381 -24.04 -4.33 17.49
C ARG A 381 -25.37 -5.00 17.15
N SER A 382 -26.28 -4.31 16.46
CA SER A 382 -27.58 -4.86 16.09
C SER A 382 -27.48 -6.06 15.17
N MET A 383 -26.39 -6.20 14.39
CA MET A 383 -26.17 -7.37 13.53
C MET A 383 -25.69 -8.61 14.28
N ARG A 384 -25.00 -8.46 15.42
CA ARG A 384 -24.44 -9.59 16.20
C ARG A 384 -25.48 -10.39 17.00
N GLN A 385 -26.71 -9.89 17.11
CA GLN A 385 -27.73 -10.44 18.02
C GLN A 385 -28.75 -11.36 17.34
N ILE A 386 -28.60 -11.61 16.04
CA ILE A 386 -29.58 -12.35 15.26
C ILE A 386 -28.90 -13.60 14.72
N ILE A 387 -29.31 -14.77 15.21
CA ILE A 387 -28.86 -16.06 14.70
C ILE A 387 -30.06 -16.64 13.97
N LEU A 388 -29.97 -16.76 12.65
CA LEU A 388 -31.04 -17.29 11.82
C LEU A 388 -30.53 -18.36 10.85
N THR A 389 -31.44 -19.27 10.54
CA THR A 389 -31.32 -20.49 9.72
C THR A 389 -31.18 -20.20 8.20
N LYS A 390 -31.14 -21.27 7.38
CA LYS A 390 -30.80 -21.30 5.95
C LYS A 390 -31.38 -20.08 5.18
N PRO A 391 -30.55 -19.24 4.53
CA PRO A 391 -31.02 -18.04 3.87
C PRO A 391 -31.84 -18.38 2.61
N ASN A 392 -33.09 -17.88 2.53
CA ASN A 392 -33.93 -17.97 1.33
C ASN A 392 -33.97 -16.63 0.59
N CYS A 393 -33.15 -16.49 -0.46
CA CYS A 393 -33.05 -15.26 -1.24
C CYS A 393 -34.29 -14.95 -2.12
N ASP A 394 -35.21 -15.90 -2.31
CA ASP A 394 -36.46 -15.67 -3.05
C ASP A 394 -37.57 -15.07 -2.19
N LEU A 395 -37.60 -15.42 -0.90
CA LEU A 395 -38.57 -14.93 0.09
C LEU A 395 -38.82 -13.40 0.04
N PRO A 396 -37.78 -12.55 -0.11
CA PRO A 396 -37.92 -11.11 -0.40
C PRO A 396 -38.94 -10.73 -1.48
N MET A 397 -38.83 -11.36 -2.66
CA MET A 397 -39.62 -11.03 -3.84
C MET A 397 -41.01 -11.65 -3.74
N SER A 398 -41.09 -12.90 -3.28
CA SER A 398 -42.34 -13.61 -3.07
C SER A 398 -43.24 -12.90 -2.05
N TRP A 399 -42.69 -12.45 -0.92
CA TRP A 399 -43.43 -11.64 0.06
C TRP A 399 -43.93 -10.31 -0.50
N ALA A 400 -43.08 -9.59 -1.25
CA ALA A 400 -43.50 -8.32 -1.85
C ALA A 400 -44.64 -8.51 -2.86
N ALA A 401 -44.65 -9.64 -3.58
CA ALA A 401 -45.72 -10.01 -4.51
C ALA A 401 -47.02 -10.38 -3.77
N GLU A 402 -46.94 -11.20 -2.71
CA GLU A 402 -48.09 -11.61 -1.88
C GLU A 402 -48.77 -10.41 -1.22
N GLU A 403 -47.97 -9.53 -0.59
CA GLU A 403 -48.45 -8.33 0.10
C GLU A 403 -48.72 -7.15 -0.84
N ARG A 404 -48.49 -7.32 -2.16
CA ARG A 404 -48.66 -6.28 -3.20
C ARG A 404 -47.90 -4.99 -2.88
N LEU A 405 -46.70 -5.13 -2.31
CA LEU A 405 -45.86 -4.01 -1.90
C LEU A 405 -45.08 -3.48 -3.10
N PRO A 406 -45.14 -2.17 -3.37
CA PRO A 406 -44.61 -1.68 -4.61
C PRO A 406 -43.17 -1.18 -4.39
N PHE A 407 -42.19 -2.02 -4.74
CA PHE A 407 -40.75 -1.74 -4.72
C PHE A 407 -40.18 -1.62 -6.14
N ASP A 408 -39.14 -0.81 -6.30
CA ASP A 408 -38.45 -0.63 -7.59
C ASP A 408 -37.10 -1.33 -7.63
N VAL A 409 -36.45 -1.50 -6.47
CA VAL A 409 -35.12 -2.11 -6.34
C VAL A 409 -35.09 -3.03 -5.13
N PHE A 410 -34.62 -4.26 -5.34
CA PHE A 410 -34.30 -5.23 -4.29
C PHE A 410 -32.78 -5.33 -4.18
N ILE A 411 -32.23 -5.16 -2.97
CA ILE A 411 -30.80 -5.35 -2.68
C ILE A 411 -30.67 -6.43 -1.62
N VAL A 412 -29.98 -7.51 -1.96
CA VAL A 412 -29.75 -8.64 -1.06
C VAL A 412 -28.27 -8.68 -0.66
N PHE A 413 -27.99 -8.54 0.62
CA PHE A 413 -26.66 -8.69 1.21
C PHE A 413 -26.47 -10.15 1.64
N THR A 414 -25.59 -10.88 0.96
CA THR A 414 -25.38 -12.33 1.16
C THR A 414 -23.98 -12.79 0.74
N ASP A 415 -23.58 -14.00 1.16
CA ASP A 415 -22.29 -14.65 0.95
C ASP A 415 -22.23 -15.60 -0.28
N ILE A 416 -23.28 -15.60 -1.11
CA ILE A 416 -23.38 -16.21 -2.47
C ILE A 416 -23.66 -17.73 -2.56
N GLU A 417 -23.71 -18.53 -1.49
CA GLU A 417 -24.25 -19.89 -1.63
C GLU A 417 -25.77 -19.92 -1.44
N ILE A 418 -26.51 -19.83 -2.56
CA ILE A 418 -27.91 -20.25 -2.62
C ILE A 418 -27.89 -21.77 -2.83
N PRO A 419 -28.16 -22.60 -1.81
CA PRO A 419 -28.53 -23.99 -2.06
C PRO A 419 -29.81 -23.95 -2.90
N TYR A 420 -29.67 -24.20 -4.20
CA TYR A 420 -30.80 -24.54 -5.05
C TYR A 420 -31.41 -25.82 -4.48
N ASP A 421 -32.52 -25.71 -3.76
CA ASP A 421 -33.41 -26.83 -3.56
C ASP A 421 -34.10 -27.05 -4.92
N GLY A 422 -33.45 -27.85 -5.77
CA GLY A 422 -34.02 -28.28 -7.03
C GLY A 422 -35.14 -29.27 -6.77
N GLY A 423 -36.39 -28.83 -6.97
CA GLY A 423 -37.55 -29.68 -7.25
C GLY A 423 -38.17 -30.38 -6.04
#